data_AF-G3CHY2-F1
#
_entry.id   AF-G3CHY2-F1
#
_cell.length_a   1.000
_cell.length_b   1.000
_cell.length_c   1.000
_cell.angle_alpha   90.00
_cell.angle_beta   90.00
_cell.angle_gamma   90.00
#
_symmetry.space_group_name_H-M   'P 1'
#
loop_
_entity.id
_entity.type
_entity.pdbx_description
1 polymer ?
#
loop_
_entity_poly.entity_id
_entity_poly.type
_entity_poly.pdbx_seq_one_letter_code
_entity_poly.pdbx_strand_id
1 'polypeptide(L)' 'LPFSAGRRSCVGEAFAKSELHIILGMLLQRFKFYPPQGQKIDFTPRSNIFVFIPLETETQLVIRER' A
#
# COMPACT_ATOMS: atom_id res chain seq x y z
N LEU A 1 13.76 -8.72 0.12
CA LEU A 1 12.97 -9.08 1.32
C LEU A 1 12.68 -7.81 2.11
N PRO A 2 11.42 -7.36 2.22
CA PRO A 2 11.07 -6.03 2.79
C PRO A 2 11.40 -5.89 4.28
N PHE A 3 11.47 -7.00 5.02
CA PHE A 3 11.82 -7.03 6.45
C PHE A 3 13.21 -7.64 6.70
N SER A 4 14.09 -7.64 5.69
CA SER A 4 15.42 -8.28 5.76
C SER A 4 15.32 -9.79 6.06
N ALA A 5 16.39 -10.42 6.51
CA ALA A 5 16.44 -11.83 6.93
C ALA A 5 17.58 -12.10 7.94
N GLY A 6 17.46 -13.21 8.69
CA GLY A 6 18.49 -13.67 9.62
C GLY A 6 18.60 -12.81 10.88
N ARG A 7 19.83 -12.63 11.40
CA ARG A 7 20.12 -11.87 12.64
C ARG A 7 19.76 -10.39 12.57
N ARG A 8 19.54 -9.85 11.36
CA ARG A 8 19.13 -8.46 11.12
C ARG A 8 17.73 -8.38 10.49
N SER A 9 16.88 -9.37 10.77
CA SER A 9 15.45 -9.28 10.45
C SER A 9 14.81 -8.12 11.21
N CYS A 10 13.77 -7.53 10.64
CA CYS A 10 13.06 -6.43 11.27
C CYS A 10 12.31 -6.95 12.50
N VAL A 11 12.66 -6.44 13.69
CA VAL A 11 11.99 -6.78 14.95
C VAL A 11 10.48 -6.47 14.88
N GLY A 12 10.09 -5.46 14.10
CA GLY A 12 8.71 -5.07 13.88
C GLY A 12 7.95 -5.88 12.83
N GLU A 13 8.52 -6.94 12.24
CA GLU A 13 7.88 -7.66 11.12
C GLU A 13 6.50 -8.22 11.50
N ALA A 14 6.37 -8.87 12.66
CA ALA A 14 5.10 -9.44 13.10
C ALA A 14 4.05 -8.34 13.33
N PHE A 15 4.47 -7.22 13.95
CA PHE A 15 3.61 -6.07 14.20
C PHE A 15 3.14 -5.43 12.89
N ALA A 16 4.08 -5.08 12.00
CA ALA A 16 3.79 -4.45 10.72
C ALA A 16 2.88 -5.31 9.83
N LYS A 17 3.07 -6.64 9.82
CA LYS A 17 2.17 -7.55 9.08
C LYS A 17 0.76 -7.55 9.63
N SER A 18 0.61 -7.57 10.97
CA SER A 18 -0.71 -7.57 11.61
C SER A 18 -1.46 -6.27 11.35
N GLU A 19 -0.77 -5.13 11.45
CA GLU A 19 -1.34 -3.82 11.21
C GLU A 19 -1.73 -3.66 9.74
N LEU A 20 -0.85 -4.02 8.81
CA LEU A 20 -1.13 -3.97 7.38
C LEU A 20 -2.33 -4.84 7.01
N HIS A 21 -2.44 -6.03 7.61
CA HIS A 21 -3.58 -6.92 7.39
C HIS A 21 -4.90 -6.29 7.84
N ILE A 22 -4.93 -5.72 9.04
CA ILE A 22 -6.13 -5.08 9.59
C ILE A 22 -6.51 -3.84 8.79
N ILE A 23 -5.56 -2.96 8.50
CA ILE A 23 -5.79 -1.72 7.72
C ILE A 23 -6.32 -2.09 6.33
N LEU A 24 -5.64 -3.01 5.63
CA LEU A 24 -6.06 -3.42 4.29
C LEU A 24 -7.45 -4.07 4.32
N GLY A 25 -7.72 -4.92 5.31
CA GLY A 25 -9.03 -5.52 5.52
C GLY A 25 -10.13 -4.47 5.70
N MET A 26 -9.92 -3.49 6.60
CA MET A 26 -10.88 -2.41 6.83
C MET A 26 -11.11 -1.56 5.59
N LEU A 27 -10.04 -1.22 4.87
CA LEU A 27 -10.11 -0.42 3.66
C LEU A 27 -10.90 -1.12 2.55
N LEU A 28 -10.60 -2.40 2.28
CA LEU A 28 -11.25 -3.18 1.23
C LEU A 28 -12.71 -3.55 1.57
N GLN A 29 -13.04 -3.65 2.85
CA GLN A 29 -14.41 -3.89 3.30
C GLN A 29 -15.29 -2.65 3.14
N ARG A 30 -14.75 -1.45 3.41
CA ARG A 30 -15.53 -0.21 3.45
C ARG A 30 -15.47 0.62 2.18
N PHE A 31 -14.44 0.46 1.35
CA PHE A 31 -14.23 1.31 0.18
C PHE A 31 -14.04 0.51 -1.11
N LYS A 32 -14.42 1.13 -2.22
CA LYS A 32 -14.07 0.75 -3.58
C LYS A 32 -13.09 1.77 -4.12
N PHE A 33 -11.96 1.27 -4.62
CA PHE A 33 -10.89 2.07 -5.19
C PHE A 33 -11.07 2.15 -6.70
N TYR A 34 -11.15 3.36 -7.24
CA TYR A 34 -11.19 3.61 -8.68
C TYR A 34 -10.08 4.57 -9.09
N PRO A 35 -9.42 4.33 -10.23
CA PRO A 35 -8.59 5.36 -10.84
C PRO A 35 -9.47 6.52 -11.33
N PRO A 36 -8.93 7.74 -11.40
CA PRO A 36 -9.59 8.87 -12.03
C PRO A 36 -9.87 8.56 -13.50
N GLN A 37 -10.97 9.11 -14.02
CA GLN A 37 -11.49 8.77 -15.33
C GLN A 37 -10.46 9.03 -16.43
N GLY A 38 -10.12 8.00 -17.20
CA GLY A 38 -9.20 8.10 -18.35
C GLY A 38 -7.71 8.01 -18.02
N GLN A 39 -7.30 7.90 -16.75
CA GLN A 39 -5.89 7.76 -16.39
C GLN A 39 -5.47 6.28 -16.27
N LYS A 40 -4.38 5.90 -16.95
CA LYS A 40 -3.70 4.63 -16.69
C LYS A 40 -2.81 4.80 -15.46
N ILE A 41 -2.94 3.89 -14.49
CA ILE A 41 -2.09 3.89 -13.30
C ILE A 41 -0.67 3.52 -13.72
N ASP A 42 0.28 4.43 -13.49
CA ASP A 42 1.69 4.15 -13.65
C ASP A 42 2.25 3.61 -12.34
N PHE A 43 2.78 2.39 -12.39
CA PHE A 43 3.39 1.73 -11.23
C PHE A 43 4.91 1.91 -11.20
N THR A 44 5.47 2.72 -12.10
CA THR A 44 6.89 3.05 -12.04
C THR A 44 7.17 3.91 -10.80
N PRO A 45 8.09 3.50 -9.92
CA PRO A 45 8.47 4.30 -8.77
C PRO A 45 9.19 5.58 -9.19
N ARG A 46 8.98 6.65 -8.41
CA ARG A 46 10.05 7.62 -8.20
C ARG A 46 10.96 7.07 -7.11
N SER A 47 11.97 6.28 -7.51
CA SER A 47 12.97 5.79 -6.57
C SER A 47 14.10 6.82 -6.42
N ASN A 48 14.47 7.09 -5.17
CA ASN A 48 15.81 7.56 -4.84
C ASN A 48 16.63 6.35 -4.34
N ILE A 49 17.92 6.52 -4.07
CA ILE A 49 18.83 5.40 -3.72
C ILE A 49 18.35 4.59 -2.49
N PHE A 50 17.51 5.16 -1.64
CA PHE A 50 17.13 4.58 -0.35
C PHE A 50 15.65 4.18 -0.23
N VAL A 51 14.74 4.79 -1.00
CA VAL A 51 13.29 4.63 -0.83
C VAL A 51 12.58 4.49 -2.17
N PHE A 52 11.69 3.49 -2.24
CA PHE A 52 10.73 3.33 -3.33
C PHE A 52 9.50 4.16 -2.99
N ILE A 53 9.34 5.31 -3.63
CA ILE A 53 8.17 6.16 -3.46
C ILE A 53 7.28 5.98 -4.69
N PRO A 54 6.03 5.51 -4.53
CA PRO A 54 5.10 5.46 -5.66
C PRO A 54 4.81 6.89 -6.16
N LEU A 55 4.60 7.04 -7.46
CA LEU A 55 4.20 8.32 -8.02
C LEU A 55 2.85 8.75 -7.43
N GLU A 56 2.71 10.04 -7.13
CA GLU A 56 1.46 10.63 -6.66
C GLU A 56 0.37 10.36 -7.70
N THR A 57 -0.63 9.57 -7.31
CA THR A 57 -1.79 9.24 -8.14
C THR A 57 -3.04 9.64 -7.39
N GLU A 58 -3.92 10.38 -8.05
CA GLU A 58 -5.25 10.64 -7.53
C GLU A 58 -6.00 9.30 -7.49
N THR A 59 -6.63 8.98 -6.36
CA THR A 59 -7.44 7.77 -6.20
C THR A 59 -8.81 8.16 -5.70
N GLN A 60 -9.85 7.73 -6.42
CA GLN A 60 -11.22 7.97 -6.01
C GLN A 60 -11.68 6.84 -5.10
N LEU A 61 -12.08 7.21 -3.88
CA LEU A 61 -12.65 6.28 -2.89
C LEU A 61 -14.17 6.43 -2.88
N VAL A 62 -14.87 5.34 -3.22
CA VAL A 62 -16.33 5.27 -3.10
C VAL A 62 -16.67 4.36 -1.93
N ILE A 63 -17.50 4.84 -1.00
CA ILE A 63 -17.94 4.03 0.14
C ILE A 63 -18.75 2.84 -0.41
N ARG A 64 -18.42 1.64 0.05
CA ARG A 64 -19.16 0.43 -0.29
C ARG A 64 -20.45 0.41 0.53
N GLU A 65 -21.58 0.64 -0.12
CA GLU A 65 -22.88 0.42 0.51
C GLU A 65 -23.07 -1.08 0.80
N ARG A 66 -23.70 -1.38 1.93
CA ARG A 66 -23.86 -2.75 2.44
C ARG A 66 -24.97 -3.47 1.68
#